data_AF-A0A9X2CR71-F1
#
_entry.id   AF-A0A9X2CR71-F1
#
_cell.length_a   1.000
_cell.length_b   1.000
_cell.length_c   1.000
_cell.angle_alpha   90.00
_cell.angle_beta   90.00
_cell.angle_gamma   90.00
#
_symmetry.space_group_name_H-M   'P 1'
#
loop_
_entity.id
_entity.type
_entity.pdbx_description
1 polymer ?
#
loop_
_entity_poly.entity_id
_entity_poly.type
_entity_poly.pdbx_seq_one_letter_code
_entity_poly.pdbx_strand_id
1 'polypeptide(L)'
;MREIIRNRTIRPSTRAKNSAYRVKVKNAQKEDRIIIFIDHESKDFRKIYKCTGGLFQHSDSIYFTAEEEGERITINWRGEIIPEEIIGKTLE
;
A
#
# COMPACT_ATOMS: atom_id res chain seq x y z
N MET A 1 -7.59 -19.18 5.70
CA MET A 1 -7.63 -17.71 5.67
C MET A 1 -6.90 -17.11 6.87
N ARG A 2 -5.85 -16.33 6.63
CA ARG A 2 -5.13 -15.53 7.63
C ARG A 2 -5.15 -14.05 7.24
N GLU A 3 -4.97 -13.16 8.20
CA GLU A 3 -4.75 -11.74 7.92
C GLU A 3 -3.25 -11.43 7.94
N ILE A 4 -2.76 -10.84 6.85
CA ILE A 4 -1.35 -10.46 6.65
C ILE A 4 -1.27 -8.95 6.68
N ILE A 5 -0.63 -8.41 7.72
CA ILE A 5 -0.42 -6.98 7.87
C ILE A 5 0.93 -6.59 7.26
N ARG A 6 0.92 -5.55 6.42
CA ARG A 6 2.12 -4.96 5.81
C ARG A 6 2.14 -3.46 6.02
N ASN A 7 3.31 -2.94 6.38
CA ASN A 7 3.52 -1.52 6.62
C ASN A 7 4.53 -0.98 5.60
N ARG A 8 4.29 0.24 5.10
CA ARG A 8 5.24 0.93 4.24
C ARG A 8 5.27 2.43 4.55
N THR A 9 6.44 2.90 4.95
CA THR A 9 6.72 4.33 5.11
C THR A 9 7.24 4.96 3.83
N ILE A 10 6.61 6.05 3.44
CA ILE A 10 7.07 6.98 2.42
C ILE A 10 8.22 7.77 3.03
N ARG A 11 9.39 7.67 2.40
CA ARG A 11 10.64 8.32 2.81
C ARG A 11 11.22 9.06 1.61
N PRO A 12 10.90 10.35 1.42
CA PRO A 12 11.26 11.09 0.21
C PRO A 12 12.76 11.35 -0.01
N SER A 13 13.68 10.80 0.79
CA SER A 13 15.12 11.06 0.67
C SER A 13 15.65 10.76 -0.74
N THR A 14 16.16 11.78 -1.45
CA THR A 14 17.00 11.80 -2.69
C THR A 14 16.58 10.93 -3.88
N ARG A 15 15.58 10.08 -3.72
CA ARG A 15 14.98 9.22 -4.72
C ARG A 15 14.12 10.12 -5.59
N ALA A 16 14.43 10.14 -6.89
CA ALA A 16 13.73 10.95 -7.88
C ALA A 16 12.22 10.92 -7.64
N LYS A 17 11.54 12.05 -7.91
CA LYS A 17 10.11 12.33 -7.67
C LYS A 17 9.13 11.19 -8.06
N ASN A 18 9.58 10.24 -8.90
CA ASN A 18 8.81 9.10 -9.41
C ASN A 18 9.25 7.73 -8.86
N SER A 19 9.94 7.69 -7.73
CA SER A 19 10.47 6.43 -7.20
C SER A 19 9.38 5.51 -6.67
N ALA A 20 9.38 4.27 -7.14
CA ALA A 20 8.41 3.27 -6.73
C ALA A 20 8.71 2.75 -5.31
N TYR A 21 7.68 2.72 -4.49
CA TYR A 21 7.63 2.00 -3.22
C TYR A 21 7.16 0.58 -3.47
N ARG A 22 7.77 -0.39 -2.78
CA ARG A 22 7.43 -1.82 -2.85
C ARG A 22 6.83 -2.27 -1.53
N VAL A 23 5.70 -2.95 -1.58
CA VAL A 23 5.11 -3.68 -0.47
C VAL A 23 5.26 -5.17 -0.77
N LYS A 24 6.05 -5.87 0.06
CA LYS A 24 6.23 -7.32 -0.07
C LYS A 24 5.01 -8.03 0.50
N VAL A 25 4.44 -8.94 -0.26
CA VAL A 25 3.28 -9.78 0.09
C VAL A 25 3.61 -11.27 -0.04
N LYS A 26 4.90 -11.62 -0.04
CA LYS A 26 5.38 -13.01 -0.06
C LYS A 26 4.63 -13.90 0.94
N ASN A 27 4.39 -15.14 0.52
CA ASN A 27 3.72 -16.21 1.25
C ASN A 27 2.20 -16.06 1.43
N ALA A 28 1.57 -15.03 0.83
CA ALA A 28 0.11 -14.93 0.83
C ALA A 28 -0.52 -16.10 0.06
N GLN A 29 -1.42 -16.81 0.72
CA GLN A 29 -2.26 -17.83 0.08
C GLN A 29 -3.47 -17.16 -0.58
N LYS A 30 -4.13 -17.87 -1.51
CA LYS A 30 -5.27 -17.32 -2.29
C LYS A 30 -6.35 -16.66 -1.44
N GLU A 31 -6.66 -17.27 -0.30
CA GLU A 31 -7.72 -16.85 0.62
C GLU A 31 -7.26 -15.88 1.70
N ASP A 32 -5.96 -15.57 1.77
CA ASP A 32 -5.46 -14.66 2.80
C ASP A 32 -5.92 -13.23 2.53
N ARG A 33 -6.25 -12.50 3.60
CA ARG A 33 -6.53 -11.07 3.53
C ARG A 33 -5.24 -10.32 3.77
N ILE A 34 -4.96 -9.32 2.96
CA ILE A 34 -3.76 -8.49 3.07
C ILE A 34 -4.22 -7.08 3.42
N ILE A 35 -3.71 -6.57 4.53
CA ILE A 35 -3.97 -5.21 5.01
C ILE A 35 -2.67 -4.43 4.91
N ILE A 36 -2.69 -3.34 4.16
CA ILE A 36 -1.51 -2.51 3.87
C ILE A 36 -1.69 -1.16 4.52
N PHE A 37 -0.83 -0.82 5.47
CA PHE A 37 -0.71 0.51 6.05
C PHE A 37 0.39 1.27 5.34
N ILE A 38 0.07 2.47 4.88
CA ILE A 38 1.03 3.40 4.31
C ILE A 38 1.05 4.66 5.17
N ASP A 39 2.23 5.02 5.67
CA ASP A 39 2.49 6.23 6.43
C ASP A 39 3.60 7.06 5.79
N HIS A 40 3.81 8.28 6.31
CA HIS A 40 4.84 9.20 5.84
C HIS A 40 5.82 9.53 6.97
N GLU A 41 7.11 9.62 6.66
CA GLU A 41 8.14 9.82 7.71
C GLU A 41 8.09 11.18 8.40
N SER A 42 7.63 12.21 7.69
CA SER A 42 7.67 13.61 8.15
C SER A 42 6.34 14.37 8.06
N LYS A 43 5.27 13.73 7.59
CA LYS A 43 3.96 14.36 7.39
C LYS A 43 2.89 13.55 8.12
N ASP A 44 1.86 14.22 8.60
CA ASP A 44 0.69 13.55 9.15
C ASP A 44 -0.14 12.95 8.01
N PHE A 45 0.20 11.72 7.64
CA PHE A 45 -0.43 10.99 6.55
C PHE A 45 -0.53 9.51 6.93
N ARG A 46 -1.73 8.97 6.76
CA ARG A 46 -1.98 7.54 6.89
C ARG A 46 -3.08 7.10 5.93
N LYS A 47 -2.81 6.03 5.20
CA LYS A 47 -3.81 5.31 4.41
C LYS A 47 -3.75 3.82 4.71
N ILE A 48 -4.91 3.18 4.67
CA ILE A 48 -5.08 1.75 4.90
C ILE A 48 -5.73 1.16 3.66
N TYR A 49 -5.21 0.06 3.18
CA TYR A 49 -5.74 -0.65 2.03
C TYR A 49 -5.95 -2.13 2.36
N LYS A 50 -6.90 -2.76 1.67
CA LYS A 50 -7.15 -4.20 1.75
C LYS A 50 -7.17 -4.84 0.36
N CYS A 51 -6.73 -6.09 0.30
CA CYS A 51 -6.87 -6.96 -0.87
C CYS A 51 -6.75 -8.44 -0.48
N THR A 52 -6.90 -9.35 -1.45
CA THR A 52 -6.77 -10.79 -1.23
C THR A 52 -5.44 -11.32 -1.77
N GLY A 53 -4.90 -12.37 -1.14
CA GLY A 53 -3.69 -13.04 -1.60
C GLY A 53 -3.84 -13.72 -2.97
N GLY A 54 -5.08 -13.95 -3.41
CA GLY A 54 -5.40 -14.38 -4.78
C GLY A 54 -4.89 -13.42 -5.86
N LEU A 55 -4.71 -12.13 -5.56
CA LEU A 55 -4.14 -11.16 -6.51
C LEU A 55 -2.62 -11.37 -6.72
N PHE A 56 -1.97 -12.16 -5.86
CA PHE A 56 -0.51 -12.28 -5.78
C PHE A 56 0.01 -13.67 -6.17
N GLN A 57 -0.76 -14.46 -6.93
CA GLN A 57 -0.33 -15.80 -7.35
C GLN A 57 0.90 -15.78 -8.27
N HIS A 58 1.13 -14.65 -8.97
CA HIS A 58 2.22 -14.48 -9.91
C HIS A 58 3.20 -13.35 -9.52
N SER A 59 3.00 -12.72 -8.35
CA SER A 59 3.86 -11.64 -7.86
C SER A 59 3.96 -11.69 -6.35
N ASP A 60 5.16 -11.55 -5.81
CA ASP A 60 5.39 -11.47 -4.37
C ASP A 60 5.22 -10.06 -3.80
N SER A 61 4.83 -9.09 -4.65
CA SER A 61 4.87 -7.67 -4.33
C SER A 61 3.84 -6.85 -5.08
N ILE A 62 3.47 -5.73 -4.48
CA ILE A 62 2.76 -4.63 -5.12
C ILE A 62 3.61 -3.35 -5.04
N TYR A 63 3.47 -2.50 -6.04
CA TYR A 63 4.23 -1.26 -6.16
C TYR A 63 3.30 -0.06 -6.23
N PHE A 64 3.73 1.07 -5.67
CA PHE A 64 3.05 2.35 -5.80
C PHE A 64 4.06 3.50 -5.91
N THR A 65 3.61 4.64 -6.42
CA THR A 65 4.30 5.93 -6.24
C THR A 65 3.50 6.81 -5.27
N ALA A 66 4.20 7.72 -4.62
CA ALA A 66 3.59 8.77 -3.83
C ALA A 66 3.87 10.11 -4.52
N GLU A 67 2.82 10.83 -4.86
CA GLU A 67 2.91 12.20 -5.36
C GLU A 67 2.55 13.15 -4.23
N GLU A 68 3.45 14.11 -3.99
CA GLU A 68 3.30 15.10 -2.92
C GLU A 68 3.12 16.49 -3.53
N GLU A 69 1.95 17.09 -3.28
CA GLU A 69 1.58 18.43 -3.70
C GLU A 69 1.15 19.24 -2.47
N GLY A 70 2.11 19.98 -1.89
CA GLY A 70 1.92 20.64 -0.60
C GLY A 70 1.69 19.62 0.52
N GLU A 71 0.54 19.73 1.19
CA GLU A 71 0.10 18.81 2.24
C GLU A 71 -0.61 17.56 1.69
N ARG A 72 -1.00 17.58 0.42
CA ARG A 72 -1.68 16.44 -0.21
C ARG A 72 -0.67 15.39 -0.61
N ILE A 73 -0.92 14.15 -0.19
CA ILE A 73 -0.19 12.97 -0.63
C ILE A 73 -1.16 12.04 -1.36
N THR A 74 -0.85 11.72 -2.61
CA THR A 74 -1.63 10.81 -3.45
C THR A 74 -0.85 9.51 -3.67
N ILE A 75 -1.48 8.37 -3.39
CA ILE A 75 -0.93 7.04 -3.65
C ILE A 75 -1.41 6.56 -5.01
N ASN A 76 -0.46 6.31 -5.91
CA ASN A 76 -0.72 5.81 -7.25
C ASN A 76 -0.19 4.37 -7.35
N TRP A 77 -1.09 3.39 -7.28
CA TRP A 77 -0.74 1.98 -7.44
C TRP A 77 -0.25 1.71 -8.88
N ARG A 78 0.73 0.82 -9.01
CA ARG A 78 1.31 0.43 -10.30
C ARG A 78 0.89 -0.98 -10.67
N GLY A 79 0.58 -1.17 -11.96
CA GLY A 79 0.17 -2.45 -12.52
C GLY A 79 -1.33 -2.70 -12.35
N GLU A 80 -1.71 -3.97 -12.45
CA GLU A 80 -3.12 -4.39 -12.47
C GLU A 80 -3.73 -4.56 -11.08
N ILE A 81 -2.88 -4.68 -10.05
CA ILE A 81 -3.33 -4.90 -8.67
C ILE A 81 -3.58 -3.53 -8.03
N ILE A 82 -4.85 -3.24 -7.75
CA ILE A 82 -5.27 -2.01 -7.08
C ILE A 82 -6.02 -2.41 -5.80
N PRO A 83 -5.38 -2.32 -4.63
CA PRO A 83 -6.02 -2.54 -3.34
C PRO A 83 -7.14 -1.54 -3.08
N GLU A 84 -8.18 -1.99 -2.38
CA GLU A 84 -9.29 -1.14 -1.97
C GLU A 84 -8.86 -0.29 -0.77
N GLU A 85 -8.98 1.04 -0.88
CA GLU A 85 -8.72 1.95 0.24
C GLU A 85 -9.82 1.80 1.30
N ILE A 86 -9.42 1.52 2.54
CA ILE A 86 -10.32 1.57 3.69
C ILE A 86 -10.35 3.02 4.16
N ILE A 87 -11.36 3.76 3.69
CA ILE A 87 -11.65 5.09 4.22
C ILE A 87 -12.35 4.88 5.56
N GLY A 88 -11.83 5.49 6.62
CA GLY A 88 -12.49 5.51 7.92
C GLY A 88 -13.86 6.19 7.84
N LYS A 89 -14.89 5.44 7.51
CA LYS A 89 -16.29 5.75 7.82
C LYS A 89 -16.90 4.54 8.51
N THR A 90 -17.03 4.71 9.83
CA THR A 90 -17.97 4.08 10.76
C THR A 90 -17.92 2.55 10.86
N LEU A 91 -17.39 2.08 12.00
CA LEU A 91 -17.94 0.88 12.65
C LEU A 91 -19.37 1.26 13.07
N GLU A 92 -20.37 0.98 12.23
CA GLU A 92 -21.77 0.82 12.67
C GLU A 92 -22.03 -0.65 12.98
#